data_AF-A0A4R6SB52-F1
#
_entry.id   AF-A0A4R6SB52-F1
#
_cell.length_a   1.000
_cell.length_b   1.000
_cell.length_c   1.000
_cell.angle_alpha   90.00
_cell.angle_beta   90.00
_cell.angle_gamma   90.00
#
_symmetry.space_group_name_H-M   'P 1'
#
loop_
_entity.id
_entity.type
_entity.pdbx_description
1 polymer ?
#
loop_
_entity_poly.entity_id
_entity_poly.type
_entity_poly.pdbx_seq_one_letter_code
_entity_poly.pdbx_strand_id
1 'polypeptide(L)'
;MTELDEHAAVRRLIDRFGFGAKPGALAKAQDAGFATTLDAVLAPGTDPGAQATPVPELGPEPEKPSKKQPDPQAKKRAKQELKKQSAAITEWWLDRMAATDAPLVERMTWFWHGHFATSNQKVRSARLMLAQNETFRRLGRGDFGALAHAMIVDPALLVWLDGQKNKVGAANENLGREFMELFSLGIGNYSETDVREASRALTGWLVDRDAGKARLVPRRHDTKDKTVLGHTGNLDASSFVDILVAHPASPRFIAGRLWARLVSATPPPPDVLNRLVAAYGPGHDITALLRAIASEPAFKDSATTLVKQPVEWLVGLLRGLGLRPSQLPEKTKLRVLAGLRGMGQIPFLPPSVGGWPSAASWLTTAAGLARVQTARLLTEASKVPDGTDADAAARLLGVDKWSDRTRAALAKVSGKDLVAVAAASPEYVVSG
;
A
#
# COMPACT_ATOMS: atom_id res chain seq x y z
N MET A 1 26.95 -11.42 10.65
CA MET A 1 25.54 -11.01 10.77
C MET A 1 25.17 -11.21 12.21
N THR A 2 24.53 -10.22 12.84
CA THR A 2 23.98 -10.40 14.20
C THR A 2 22.54 -10.83 14.01
N GLU A 3 22.24 -12.08 14.34
CA GLU A 3 20.89 -12.60 14.18
C GLU A 3 19.99 -12.06 15.30
N LEU A 4 18.77 -11.67 14.94
CA LEU A 4 17.74 -11.37 15.91
C LEU A 4 17.42 -12.63 16.73
N ASP A 5 17.14 -12.44 18.03
CA ASP A 5 16.51 -13.51 18.79
C ASP A 5 15.10 -13.82 18.24
N GLU A 6 14.55 -14.97 18.65
CA GLU A 6 13.26 -15.45 18.16
C GLU A 6 12.13 -14.44 18.42
N HIS A 7 12.15 -13.75 19.57
CA HIS A 7 11.13 -12.78 19.94
C HIS A 7 11.16 -11.54 19.04
N ALA A 8 12.35 -11.03 18.74
CA ALA A 8 12.56 -9.91 17.85
C ALA A 8 12.25 -10.29 16.39
N ALA A 9 12.58 -11.52 15.96
CA ALA A 9 12.24 -12.02 14.64
C ALA A 9 10.72 -12.11 14.43
N VAL A 10 9.97 -12.62 15.42
CA VAL A 10 8.49 -12.65 15.40
C VAL A 10 7.91 -11.24 15.35
N ARG A 11 8.44 -10.31 16.16
CA ARG A 11 8.01 -8.91 16.15
C ARG A 11 8.21 -8.27 14.77
N ARG A 12 9.40 -8.46 14.18
CA ARG A 12 9.69 -7.99 12.82
C ARG A 12 8.72 -8.59 11.81
N LEU A 13 8.41 -9.88 11.88
CA LEU A 13 7.44 -10.52 11.00
C LEU A 13 6.07 -9.82 11.07
N ILE A 14 5.55 -9.57 12.28
CA ILE A 14 4.26 -8.89 12.47
C ILE A 14 4.28 -7.44 11.96
N ASP A 15 5.40 -6.74 12.14
CA ASP A 15 5.58 -5.37 11.65
C ASP A 15 5.71 -5.30 10.12
N ARG A 16 6.45 -6.23 9.50
CA ARG A 16 6.69 -6.26 8.05
C ARG A 16 5.48 -6.77 7.27
N PHE A 17 4.85 -7.82 7.76
CA PHE A 17 3.74 -8.51 7.08
C PHE A 17 2.38 -7.99 7.57
N GLY A 18 2.37 -7.06 8.51
CA GLY A 18 1.19 -6.36 8.98
C GLY A 18 1.48 -4.88 9.23
N PHE A 19 0.91 -4.36 10.31
CA PHE A 19 1.13 -2.99 10.76
C PHE A 19 1.53 -2.95 12.24
N GLY A 20 2.02 -4.07 12.79
CA GLY A 20 2.23 -4.22 14.23
C GLY A 20 1.06 -4.90 14.95
N ALA A 21 1.30 -5.23 16.22
CA ALA A 21 0.38 -6.02 17.04
C ALA A 21 -0.68 -5.16 17.75
N LYS A 22 -1.84 -5.75 18.00
CA LYS A 22 -2.79 -5.26 19.02
C LYS A 22 -2.28 -5.62 20.43
N PRO A 23 -2.75 -4.96 21.49
CA PRO A 23 -2.45 -5.33 22.88
C PRO A 23 -2.58 -6.84 23.12
N GLY A 24 -1.52 -7.45 23.65
CA GLY A 24 -1.47 -8.88 23.98
C GLY A 24 -1.28 -9.84 22.80
N ALA A 25 -1.41 -9.40 21.54
CA ALA A 25 -1.23 -10.27 20.37
C ALA A 25 0.25 -10.62 20.10
N LEU A 26 1.18 -9.70 20.40
CA LEU A 26 2.61 -9.93 20.20
C LEU A 26 3.14 -11.05 21.09
N ALA A 27 2.80 -11.04 22.38
CA ALA A 27 3.24 -12.06 23.33
C ALA A 27 2.80 -13.47 22.89
N LYS A 28 1.53 -13.63 22.49
CA LYS A 28 1.01 -14.90 21.97
C LYS A 28 1.77 -15.40 20.74
N ALA A 29 2.14 -14.51 19.83
CA ALA A 29 2.90 -14.87 18.64
C ALA A 29 4.35 -15.25 19.00
N GLN A 30 4.96 -14.54 19.96
CA GLN A 30 6.31 -14.86 20.45
C GLN A 30 6.34 -16.23 21.12
N ASP A 31 5.33 -16.57 21.92
CA ASP A 31 5.17 -17.89 22.53
C ASP A 31 5.01 -19.01 21.47
N ALA A 32 4.39 -18.70 20.33
CA ALA A 32 4.20 -19.65 19.23
C ALA A 32 5.45 -19.85 18.35
N GLY A 33 6.39 -18.90 18.37
CA GLY A 33 7.59 -18.89 17.54
C GLY A 33 7.37 -18.40 16.11
N PHE A 34 8.48 -18.16 15.41
CA PHE A 34 8.51 -17.54 14.08
C PHE A 34 7.84 -18.39 13.02
N ALA A 35 8.14 -19.69 12.94
CA ALA A 35 7.60 -20.57 11.92
C ALA A 35 6.07 -20.66 12.00
N THR A 36 5.54 -20.93 13.20
CA THR A 36 4.10 -20.99 13.47
C THR A 36 3.42 -19.65 13.18
N THR A 37 4.05 -18.54 13.56
CA THR A 37 3.52 -17.20 13.28
C THR A 37 3.50 -16.90 11.79
N LEU A 38 4.54 -17.29 11.04
CA LEU A 38 4.60 -17.11 9.59
C LEU A 38 3.49 -17.90 8.89
N ASP A 39 3.26 -19.14 9.28
CA ASP A 39 2.17 -19.95 8.76
C ASP A 39 0.81 -19.32 9.04
N ALA A 40 0.58 -18.85 10.26
CA ALA A 40 -0.66 -18.17 10.64
C ALA A 40 -0.89 -16.86 9.85
N VAL A 41 0.16 -16.06 9.63
CA VAL A 41 0.09 -14.80 8.88
C VAL A 41 -0.18 -15.04 7.39
N LEU A 42 0.40 -16.10 6.81
CA LEU A 42 0.24 -16.45 5.39
C LEU A 42 -1.03 -17.24 5.11
N ALA A 43 -1.65 -17.86 6.12
CA ALA A 43 -2.88 -18.62 5.94
C ALA A 43 -4.05 -17.74 5.45
N PRO A 44 -4.97 -18.29 4.65
CA PRO A 44 -6.29 -17.70 4.48
C PRO A 44 -7.09 -17.89 5.79
N GLY A 45 -8.00 -16.97 6.09
CA GLY A 45 -8.80 -17.08 7.30
C GLY A 45 -9.88 -16.02 7.41
N THR A 46 -10.81 -16.22 8.35
CA THR A 46 -11.78 -15.20 8.72
C THR A 46 -11.10 -14.05 9.44
N ASP A 47 -11.57 -12.83 9.21
CA ASP A 47 -11.06 -11.63 9.85
C ASP A 47 -12.22 -10.88 10.51
N PRO A 48 -12.52 -11.17 11.79
CA PRO A 48 -13.59 -10.50 12.54
C PRO A 48 -13.41 -8.97 12.57
N GLY A 49 -12.18 -8.50 12.73
CA GLY A 49 -11.84 -7.08 12.63
C GLY A 49 -12.23 -6.43 11.30
N ALA A 50 -11.96 -7.11 10.18
CA ALA A 50 -12.39 -6.66 8.85
C ALA A 50 -13.91 -6.72 8.67
N GLN A 51 -14.57 -7.75 9.20
CA GLN A 51 -16.04 -7.85 9.19
C GLN A 51 -16.69 -6.71 10.01
N ALA A 52 -16.06 -6.29 11.11
CA ALA A 52 -16.49 -5.15 11.93
C ALA A 52 -16.17 -3.77 11.31
N THR A 53 -15.67 -3.74 10.07
CA THR A 53 -15.37 -2.52 9.29
C THR A 53 -15.89 -2.68 7.85
N PRO A 54 -17.22 -2.84 7.66
CA PRO A 54 -17.79 -3.07 6.33
C PRO A 54 -17.43 -1.93 5.37
N VAL A 55 -17.32 -2.27 4.09
CA VAL A 55 -17.06 -1.31 3.01
C VAL A 55 -18.13 -0.21 3.05
N PRO A 56 -17.77 1.09 2.97
CA PRO A 56 -18.74 2.15 3.07
C PRO A 56 -19.66 2.17 1.85
N GLU A 57 -20.96 2.32 2.09
CA GLU A 57 -21.92 2.57 1.03
C GLU A 57 -21.74 4.00 0.51
N LEU A 58 -21.21 4.11 -0.70
CA LEU A 58 -21.11 5.38 -1.38
C LEU A 58 -22.42 5.67 -2.12
N GLY A 59 -22.93 6.90 -1.95
CA GLY A 59 -24.02 7.42 -2.78
C GLY A 59 -23.67 7.44 -4.28
N PRO A 60 -24.54 7.98 -5.15
CA PRO A 60 -24.27 8.08 -6.58
C PRO A 60 -22.96 8.83 -6.86
N GLU A 61 -22.36 8.55 -8.02
CA GLU A 61 -21.21 9.33 -8.49
C GLU A 61 -21.66 10.81 -8.60
N PRO A 62 -20.94 11.76 -7.97
CA PRO A 62 -21.36 13.15 -8.00
C PRO A 62 -21.39 13.69 -9.43
N GLU A 63 -22.52 14.30 -9.80
CA GLU A 63 -22.74 14.82 -11.14
C GLU A 63 -21.65 15.81 -11.57
N LYS A 64 -21.21 15.70 -12.81
CA LYS A 64 -20.34 16.71 -13.42
C LYS A 64 -21.20 17.90 -13.84
N PRO A 65 -20.97 19.11 -13.30
CA PRO A 65 -21.73 20.29 -13.71
C PRO A 65 -21.62 20.52 -15.21
N SER A 66 -22.74 20.89 -15.84
CA SER A 66 -22.77 21.19 -17.27
C SER A 66 -21.76 22.30 -17.58
N LYS A 67 -20.90 22.06 -18.58
CA LYS A 67 -20.03 23.10 -19.12
C LYS A 67 -20.80 24.14 -19.95
N LYS A 68 -21.95 23.76 -20.51
CA LYS A 68 -22.79 24.62 -21.37
C LYS A 68 -23.73 25.50 -20.55
N GLN A 69 -24.14 25.05 -19.37
CA GLN A 69 -25.00 25.79 -18.44
C GLN A 69 -24.35 25.77 -17.04
N PRO A 70 -23.44 26.72 -16.74
CA PRO A 70 -22.75 26.73 -15.46
C PRO A 70 -23.70 27.06 -14.31
N ASP A 71 -23.90 26.11 -13.38
CA ASP A 71 -24.54 26.35 -12.08
C ASP A 71 -23.45 26.33 -10.97
N PRO A 72 -23.06 27.49 -10.41
CA PRO A 72 -22.08 27.57 -9.33
C PRO A 72 -22.49 26.79 -8.07
N GLN A 73 -23.79 26.72 -7.75
CA GLN A 73 -24.28 26.02 -6.57
C GLN A 73 -24.22 24.50 -6.78
N ALA A 74 -24.65 23.99 -7.93
CA ALA A 74 -24.49 22.56 -8.26
C ALA A 74 -23.01 22.15 -8.25
N LYS A 75 -22.12 22.99 -8.80
CA LYS A 75 -20.67 22.76 -8.75
C LYS A 75 -20.14 22.72 -7.32
N LYS A 76 -20.62 23.60 -6.43
CA LYS A 76 -20.24 23.59 -5.00
C LYS A 76 -20.73 22.31 -4.32
N ARG A 77 -21.99 21.91 -4.53
CA ARG A 77 -22.58 20.67 -3.98
C ARG A 77 -21.81 19.42 -4.44
N ALA A 78 -21.54 19.28 -5.74
CA ALA A 78 -20.79 18.16 -6.28
C ALA A 78 -19.36 18.09 -5.70
N LYS A 79 -18.68 19.23 -5.54
CA LYS A 79 -17.34 19.27 -4.92
C LYS A 79 -17.37 18.87 -3.45
N GLN A 80 -18.40 19.29 -2.70
CA GLN A 80 -18.59 18.90 -1.30
C GLN A 80 -18.83 17.40 -1.19
N GLU A 81 -19.68 16.83 -2.03
CA GLU A 81 -19.97 15.39 -2.03
C GLU A 81 -18.74 14.56 -2.41
N LEU A 82 -17.98 14.96 -3.44
CA LEU A 82 -16.70 14.31 -3.78
C LEU A 82 -15.72 14.30 -2.60
N LYS A 83 -15.63 15.43 -1.87
CA LYS A 83 -14.78 15.53 -0.68
C LYS A 83 -15.28 14.61 0.43
N LYS A 84 -16.59 14.56 0.67
CA LYS A 84 -17.22 13.69 1.67
C LYS A 84 -16.95 12.21 1.37
N GLN A 85 -17.21 11.76 0.14
CA GLN A 85 -16.97 10.38 -0.28
C GLN A 85 -15.48 10.01 -0.20
N SER A 86 -14.58 10.91 -0.61
CA SER A 86 -13.13 10.69 -0.52
C SER A 86 -12.64 10.58 0.92
N ALA A 87 -13.18 11.41 1.82
CA ALA A 87 -12.90 11.31 3.25
C ALA A 87 -13.41 9.98 3.83
N ALA A 88 -14.63 9.57 3.46
CA ALA A 88 -15.25 8.33 3.94
C ALA A 88 -14.40 7.09 3.61
N ILE A 89 -13.93 6.93 2.35
CA ILE A 89 -13.08 5.78 2.00
C ILE A 89 -11.70 5.85 2.68
N THR A 90 -11.15 7.05 2.90
CA THR A 90 -9.85 7.23 3.56
C THR A 90 -9.93 6.85 5.03
N GLU A 91 -10.96 7.35 5.74
CA GLU A 91 -11.21 7.00 7.14
C GLU A 91 -11.49 5.52 7.29
N TRP A 92 -12.40 4.97 6.47
CA TRP A 92 -12.73 3.55 6.47
C TRP A 92 -11.49 2.68 6.32
N TRP A 93 -10.60 2.99 5.38
CA TRP A 93 -9.46 2.11 5.14
C TRP A 93 -8.45 2.15 6.30
N LEU A 94 -8.20 3.33 6.88
CA LEU A 94 -7.38 3.43 8.10
C LEU A 94 -8.02 2.65 9.27
N ASP A 95 -9.35 2.71 9.37
CA ASP A 95 -10.12 1.96 10.36
C ASP A 95 -10.02 0.44 10.16
N ARG A 96 -10.17 -0.02 8.91
CA ARG A 96 -9.98 -1.41 8.49
C ARG A 96 -8.58 -1.91 8.81
N MET A 97 -7.54 -1.14 8.51
CA MET A 97 -6.14 -1.47 8.85
C MET A 97 -5.88 -1.54 10.36
N ALA A 98 -6.52 -0.67 11.15
CA ALA A 98 -6.43 -0.72 12.61
C ALA A 98 -7.21 -1.90 13.20
N ALA A 99 -8.34 -2.27 12.59
CA ALA A 99 -9.25 -3.29 13.10
C ALA A 99 -8.87 -4.73 12.70
N THR A 100 -8.28 -4.97 11.52
CA THR A 100 -8.01 -6.32 10.97
C THR A 100 -7.25 -7.25 11.94
N ASP A 101 -7.68 -8.50 12.00
CA ASP A 101 -7.01 -9.62 12.66
C ASP A 101 -6.12 -10.44 11.70
N ALA A 102 -6.30 -10.27 10.38
CA ALA A 102 -5.46 -10.87 9.33
C ALA A 102 -4.68 -9.78 8.57
N PRO A 103 -3.70 -9.12 9.21
CA PRO A 103 -3.14 -7.85 8.74
C PRO A 103 -2.40 -7.95 7.40
N LEU A 104 -1.98 -9.15 6.97
CA LEU A 104 -1.35 -9.36 5.67
C LEU A 104 -2.25 -8.95 4.50
N VAL A 105 -3.56 -9.14 4.61
CA VAL A 105 -4.52 -8.74 3.56
C VAL A 105 -4.43 -7.24 3.30
N GLU A 106 -4.54 -6.43 4.36
CA GLU A 106 -4.47 -4.98 4.23
C GLU A 106 -3.04 -4.49 3.96
N ARG A 107 -2.01 -5.20 4.46
CA ARG A 107 -0.60 -4.92 4.16
C ARG A 107 -0.31 -5.04 2.66
N MET A 108 -0.79 -6.11 2.04
CA MET A 108 -0.64 -6.34 0.60
C MET A 108 -1.51 -5.38 -0.22
N THR A 109 -2.74 -5.12 0.23
CA THR A 109 -3.60 -4.09 -0.40
C THR A 109 -2.89 -2.73 -0.41
N TRP A 110 -2.23 -2.34 0.69
CA TRP A 110 -1.43 -1.12 0.77
C TRP A 110 -0.21 -1.14 -0.14
N PHE A 111 0.50 -2.28 -0.21
CA PHE A 111 1.62 -2.45 -1.13
C PHE A 111 1.20 -2.23 -2.58
N TRP A 112 0.13 -2.91 -3.03
CA TRP A 112 -0.35 -2.82 -4.41
C TRP A 112 -0.91 -1.44 -4.75
N HIS A 113 -1.56 -0.77 -3.80
CA HIS A 113 -2.00 0.62 -3.98
C HIS A 113 -0.83 1.60 -4.18
N GLY A 114 0.33 1.31 -3.58
CA GLY A 114 1.57 2.03 -3.84
C GLY A 114 2.32 1.57 -5.09
N HIS A 115 2.09 0.34 -5.56
CA HIS A 115 2.71 -0.22 -6.75
C HIS A 115 1.98 0.24 -8.02
N PHE A 116 0.68 -0.02 -8.14
CA PHE A 116 -0.20 0.48 -9.20
C PHE A 116 -0.76 1.87 -8.83
N ALA A 117 0.15 2.81 -8.56
CA ALA A 117 -0.21 4.06 -7.91
C ALA A 117 -1.22 4.88 -8.72
N THR A 118 -2.41 5.04 -8.15
CA THR A 118 -3.52 5.78 -8.74
C THR A 118 -4.00 6.84 -7.75
N SER A 119 -4.08 8.10 -8.17
CA SER A 119 -4.44 9.22 -7.29
C SER A 119 -5.85 9.74 -7.50
N ASN A 120 -6.62 9.79 -6.42
CA ASN A 120 -7.96 10.35 -6.42
C ASN A 120 -7.97 11.87 -6.69
N GLN A 121 -6.82 12.55 -6.66
CA GLN A 121 -6.71 13.95 -7.10
C GLN A 121 -7.10 14.15 -8.58
N LYS A 122 -6.71 13.21 -9.45
CA LYS A 122 -7.08 13.21 -10.88
C LYS A 122 -8.28 12.30 -11.13
N VAL A 123 -8.36 11.14 -10.48
CA VAL A 123 -9.49 10.22 -10.67
C VAL A 123 -10.79 10.85 -10.17
N ARG A 124 -10.81 11.56 -9.03
CA ARG A 124 -12.02 12.25 -8.53
C ARG A 124 -13.26 11.35 -8.57
N SER A 125 -13.14 10.14 -8.06
CA SER A 125 -14.24 9.19 -7.87
C SER A 125 -13.85 8.22 -6.77
N ALA A 126 -14.45 8.38 -5.59
CA ALA A 126 -14.21 7.46 -4.49
C ALA A 126 -14.66 6.04 -4.84
N ARG A 127 -15.71 5.90 -5.67
CA ARG A 127 -16.23 4.62 -6.16
C ARG A 127 -15.20 3.85 -6.97
N LEU A 128 -14.55 4.50 -7.95
CA LEU A 128 -13.52 3.83 -8.74
C LEU A 128 -12.30 3.45 -7.89
N MET A 129 -11.86 4.35 -7.00
CA MET A 129 -10.73 4.08 -6.10
C MET A 129 -11.02 2.92 -5.14
N LEU A 130 -12.25 2.81 -4.64
CA LEU A 130 -12.68 1.74 -3.77
C LEU A 130 -12.75 0.39 -4.50
N ALA A 131 -13.26 0.38 -5.74
CA ALA A 131 -13.28 -0.83 -6.57
C ALA A 131 -11.86 -1.36 -6.87
N GLN A 132 -10.91 -0.45 -7.16
CA GLN A 132 -9.51 -0.80 -7.33
C GLN A 132 -8.90 -1.36 -6.03
N ASN A 133 -9.20 -0.74 -4.88
CA ASN A 133 -8.78 -1.23 -3.57
C ASN A 133 -9.29 -2.64 -3.25
N GLU A 134 -10.56 -2.92 -3.53
CA GLU A 134 -11.15 -4.26 -3.40
C GLU A 134 -10.49 -5.27 -4.36
N THR A 135 -10.08 -4.83 -5.56
CA THR A 135 -9.33 -5.68 -6.50
C THR A 135 -7.97 -6.08 -5.94
N PHE A 136 -7.21 -5.12 -5.37
CA PHE A 136 -5.96 -5.42 -4.67
C PHE A 136 -6.16 -6.36 -3.50
N ARG A 137 -7.24 -6.18 -2.72
CA ARG A 137 -7.56 -7.05 -1.58
C ARG A 137 -7.86 -8.48 -2.01
N ARG A 138 -8.62 -8.65 -3.10
CA ARG A 138 -9.03 -9.96 -3.61
C ARG A 138 -7.91 -10.72 -4.28
N LEU A 139 -7.07 -10.05 -5.07
CA LEU A 139 -6.06 -10.69 -5.92
C LEU A 139 -4.63 -10.58 -5.39
N GLY A 140 -4.36 -9.63 -4.49
CA GLY A 140 -3.00 -9.23 -4.12
C GLY A 140 -2.14 -10.25 -3.35
N ARG A 141 -2.69 -11.43 -3.04
CA ARG A 141 -1.94 -12.54 -2.41
C ARG A 141 -1.89 -13.79 -3.29
N GLY A 142 -2.59 -13.80 -4.42
CA GLY A 142 -2.64 -14.93 -5.34
C GLY A 142 -1.65 -14.78 -6.49
N ASP A 143 -2.11 -15.11 -7.69
CA ASP A 143 -1.37 -14.96 -8.95
C ASP A 143 -1.28 -13.47 -9.36
N PHE A 144 -0.05 -12.98 -9.53
CA PHE A 144 0.19 -11.63 -10.04
C PHE A 144 -0.31 -11.43 -11.47
N GLY A 145 -0.29 -12.45 -12.32
CA GLY A 145 -0.83 -12.37 -13.67
C GLY A 145 -2.30 -11.99 -13.65
N ALA A 146 -3.11 -12.68 -12.84
CA ALA A 146 -4.51 -12.31 -12.60
C ALA A 146 -4.69 -10.87 -12.09
N LEU A 147 -3.82 -10.41 -11.19
CA LEU A 147 -3.83 -9.01 -10.74
C LEU A 147 -3.48 -8.04 -11.88
N ALA A 148 -2.44 -8.31 -12.66
CA ALA A 148 -2.02 -7.47 -13.77
C ALA A 148 -3.12 -7.36 -14.85
N HIS A 149 -3.80 -8.46 -15.17
CA HIS A 149 -4.95 -8.48 -16.08
C HIS A 149 -6.11 -7.65 -15.54
N ALA A 150 -6.39 -7.70 -14.24
CA ALA A 150 -7.41 -6.84 -13.64
C ALA A 150 -7.02 -5.35 -13.70
N MET A 151 -5.74 -5.04 -13.51
CA MET A 151 -5.24 -3.68 -13.44
C MET A 151 -5.10 -2.99 -14.79
N ILE A 152 -4.71 -3.69 -15.87
CA ILE A 152 -4.51 -3.06 -17.19
C ILE A 152 -5.80 -2.42 -17.74
N VAL A 153 -6.97 -2.92 -17.31
CA VAL A 153 -8.30 -2.40 -17.64
C VAL A 153 -9.03 -1.76 -16.46
N ASP A 154 -8.35 -1.55 -15.33
CA ASP A 154 -8.97 -0.96 -14.13
C ASP A 154 -9.46 0.47 -14.42
N PRO A 155 -10.74 0.81 -14.11
CA PRO A 155 -11.30 2.12 -14.41
C PRO A 155 -10.53 3.29 -13.79
N ALA A 156 -10.02 3.14 -12.57
CA ALA A 156 -9.31 4.22 -11.89
C ALA A 156 -7.94 4.44 -12.55
N LEU A 157 -7.21 3.36 -12.85
CA LEU A 157 -5.92 3.40 -13.53
C LEU A 157 -6.04 3.94 -14.96
N LEU A 158 -7.07 3.52 -15.71
CA LEU A 158 -7.38 4.07 -17.02
C LEU A 158 -7.58 5.59 -16.95
N VAL A 159 -8.34 6.10 -15.99
CA VAL A 159 -8.51 7.55 -15.81
C VAL A 159 -7.20 8.23 -15.39
N TRP A 160 -6.44 7.60 -14.50
CA TRP A 160 -5.17 8.12 -13.98
C TRP A 160 -4.12 8.27 -15.07
N LEU A 161 -4.05 7.33 -16.01
CA LEU A 161 -3.05 7.30 -17.09
C LEU A 161 -3.60 7.72 -18.46
N ASP A 162 -4.81 8.28 -18.49
CA ASP A 162 -5.48 8.74 -19.71
C ASP A 162 -5.73 7.62 -20.75
N GLY A 163 -5.80 6.36 -20.31
CA GLY A 163 -6.07 5.19 -21.16
C GLY A 163 -7.46 5.21 -21.79
N GLN A 164 -8.46 5.81 -21.12
CA GLN A 164 -9.80 6.04 -21.68
C GLN A 164 -9.82 7.02 -22.87
N LYS A 165 -8.74 7.79 -23.07
CA LYS A 165 -8.57 8.66 -24.24
C LYS A 165 -7.89 7.94 -25.40
N ASN A 166 -7.23 6.80 -25.14
CA ASN A 166 -6.50 6.03 -26.13
C ASN A 166 -7.44 5.41 -27.18
N LYS A 167 -7.21 5.70 -28.46
CA LYS A 167 -8.01 5.19 -29.57
C LYS A 167 -7.18 5.02 -30.83
N VAL A 168 -7.63 4.16 -31.72
CA VAL A 168 -7.06 4.00 -33.06
C VAL A 168 -6.92 5.36 -33.76
N GLY A 169 -5.77 5.59 -34.38
CA GLY A 169 -5.39 6.85 -35.04
C GLY A 169 -4.96 7.99 -34.09
N ALA A 170 -5.06 7.81 -32.77
CA ALA A 170 -4.59 8.77 -31.77
C ALA A 170 -4.15 8.01 -30.50
N ALA A 171 -3.09 7.22 -30.64
CA ALA A 171 -2.58 6.37 -29.57
C ALA A 171 -1.99 7.21 -28.42
N ASN A 172 -2.19 6.79 -27.18
CA ASN A 172 -1.62 7.40 -25.98
C ASN A 172 -0.63 6.44 -25.32
N GLU A 173 0.63 6.83 -25.28
CA GLU A 173 1.75 6.00 -24.81
C GLU A 173 1.84 5.79 -23.31
N ASN A 174 1.15 6.63 -22.54
CA ASN A 174 1.34 6.68 -21.10
C ASN A 174 1.04 5.33 -20.42
N LEU A 175 -0.15 4.75 -20.60
CA LEU A 175 -0.48 3.49 -19.93
C LEU A 175 0.47 2.35 -20.30
N GLY A 176 0.79 2.17 -21.59
CA GLY A 176 1.67 1.10 -22.04
C GLY A 176 3.09 1.24 -21.49
N ARG A 177 3.65 2.45 -21.53
CA ARG A 177 4.97 2.77 -20.96
C ARG A 177 5.00 2.48 -19.47
N GLU A 178 4.08 3.06 -18.70
CA GLU A 178 4.09 2.94 -17.24
C GLU A 178 3.86 1.49 -16.79
N PHE A 179 3.06 0.71 -17.52
CA PHE A 179 2.84 -0.69 -17.20
C PHE A 179 4.10 -1.54 -17.38
N MET A 180 4.88 -1.30 -18.45
CA MET A 180 6.18 -1.93 -18.64
C MET A 180 7.22 -1.42 -17.63
N GLU A 181 7.34 -0.10 -17.49
CA GLU A 181 8.40 0.54 -16.73
C GLU A 181 8.23 0.40 -15.21
N LEU A 182 7.05 0.74 -14.70
CA LEU A 182 6.84 0.90 -13.25
C LEU A 182 6.09 -0.26 -12.61
N PHE A 183 5.36 -1.06 -13.39
CA PHE A 183 4.48 -2.09 -12.84
C PHE A 183 4.93 -3.52 -13.16
N SER A 184 5.71 -3.77 -14.20
CA SER A 184 6.03 -5.16 -14.58
C SER A 184 7.48 -5.44 -14.86
N LEU A 185 8.23 -4.64 -15.62
CA LEU A 185 9.57 -5.02 -16.11
C LEU A 185 10.70 -4.20 -15.50
N GLY A 186 10.46 -2.92 -15.21
CA GLY A 186 11.54 -1.98 -14.89
C GLY A 186 12.18 -1.37 -16.14
N ILE A 187 12.85 -0.24 -15.94
CA ILE A 187 13.59 0.50 -16.99
C ILE A 187 14.63 -0.41 -17.65
N GLY A 188 14.76 -0.30 -18.97
CA GLY A 188 15.80 -0.99 -19.76
C GLY A 188 15.42 -2.38 -20.28
N ASN A 189 14.18 -2.82 -20.05
CA ASN A 189 13.68 -4.13 -20.48
C ASN A 189 12.66 -4.07 -21.64
N TYR A 190 12.54 -2.90 -22.28
CA TYR A 190 11.66 -2.65 -23.44
C TYR A 190 12.24 -1.50 -24.27
N SER A 191 11.83 -1.40 -25.52
CA SER A 191 12.21 -0.32 -26.44
C SER A 191 11.11 0.73 -26.60
N GLU A 192 11.46 1.88 -27.16
CA GLU A 192 10.47 2.89 -27.56
C GLU A 192 9.48 2.37 -28.63
N THR A 193 9.89 1.38 -29.43
CA THR A 193 8.97 0.73 -30.38
C THR A 193 7.95 -0.11 -29.64
N ASP A 194 8.34 -0.84 -28.60
CA ASP A 194 7.41 -1.60 -27.76
C ASP A 194 6.38 -0.68 -27.10
N VAL A 195 6.79 0.52 -26.67
CA VAL A 195 5.86 1.51 -26.11
C VAL A 195 4.81 1.91 -27.15
N ARG A 196 5.23 2.28 -28.37
CA ARG A 196 4.32 2.65 -29.45
C ARG A 196 3.34 1.53 -29.80
N GLU A 197 3.83 0.30 -29.87
CA GLU A 197 3.02 -0.88 -30.22
C GLU A 197 2.08 -1.31 -29.09
N ALA A 198 2.53 -1.26 -27.83
CA ALA A 198 1.70 -1.43 -26.65
C ALA A 198 0.56 -0.41 -26.61
N SER A 199 0.83 0.84 -26.99
CA SER A 199 -0.18 1.90 -27.06
C SER A 199 -1.30 1.55 -28.02
N ARG A 200 -0.98 0.92 -29.16
CA ARG A 200 -1.95 0.41 -30.12
C ARG A 200 -2.73 -0.77 -29.54
N ALA A 201 -2.07 -1.68 -28.81
CA ALA A 201 -2.71 -2.81 -28.11
C ALA A 201 -3.73 -2.37 -27.06
N LEU A 202 -3.52 -1.20 -26.45
CA LEU A 202 -4.36 -0.67 -25.38
C LEU A 202 -5.43 0.34 -25.84
N THR A 203 -5.68 0.46 -27.14
CA THR A 203 -6.69 1.38 -27.69
C THR A 203 -8.12 0.91 -27.41
N GLY A 204 -9.06 1.85 -27.27
CA GLY A 204 -10.50 1.56 -27.37
C GLY A 204 -11.26 1.41 -26.05
N TRP A 205 -10.59 1.47 -24.91
CA TRP A 205 -11.23 1.42 -23.60
C TRP A 205 -11.95 2.73 -23.26
N LEU A 206 -13.14 2.64 -22.67
CA LEU A 206 -13.87 3.74 -22.07
C LEU A 206 -14.24 3.39 -20.62
N VAL A 207 -14.39 4.41 -19.78
CA VAL A 207 -14.79 4.25 -18.37
C VAL A 207 -16.22 4.76 -18.18
N ASP A 208 -17.07 3.87 -17.67
CA ASP A 208 -18.38 4.18 -17.11
C ASP A 208 -18.22 4.37 -15.60
N ARG A 209 -18.31 5.63 -15.16
CA ARG A 209 -18.13 5.98 -13.75
C ARG A 209 -19.29 5.58 -12.87
N ASP A 210 -20.50 5.62 -13.42
CA ASP A 210 -21.71 5.31 -12.67
C ASP A 210 -21.76 3.82 -12.39
N ALA A 211 -21.49 3.00 -13.42
CA ALA A 211 -21.36 1.55 -13.28
C ALA A 211 -20.07 1.10 -12.58
N GLY A 212 -19.08 1.99 -12.47
CA GLY A 212 -17.77 1.67 -11.90
C GLY A 212 -16.97 0.67 -12.75
N LYS A 213 -17.15 0.67 -14.07
CA LYS A 213 -16.63 -0.34 -14.99
C LYS A 213 -15.92 0.28 -16.19
N ALA A 214 -14.99 -0.47 -16.76
CA ALA A 214 -14.40 -0.17 -18.06
C ALA A 214 -15.05 -1.07 -19.12
N ARG A 215 -15.13 -0.57 -20.35
CA ARG A 215 -15.61 -1.34 -21.50
C ARG A 215 -14.79 -1.05 -22.74
N LEU A 216 -14.47 -2.09 -23.49
CA LEU A 216 -13.88 -1.96 -24.80
C LEU A 216 -14.94 -1.50 -25.81
N VAL A 217 -14.58 -0.53 -26.65
CA VAL A 217 -15.40 -0.08 -27.78
C VAL A 217 -14.70 -0.49 -29.07
N PRO A 218 -15.17 -1.55 -29.77
CA PRO A 218 -14.44 -2.16 -30.88
C PRO A 218 -14.01 -1.18 -31.98
N ARG A 219 -14.91 -0.27 -32.39
CA ARG A 219 -14.61 0.77 -33.40
C ARG A 219 -13.50 1.77 -33.02
N ARG A 220 -13.05 1.77 -31.77
CA ARG A 220 -11.96 2.62 -31.26
C ARG A 220 -10.67 1.83 -31.04
N HIS A 221 -10.71 0.50 -31.18
CA HIS A 221 -9.55 -0.36 -31.05
C HIS A 221 -8.84 -0.50 -32.39
N ASP A 222 -7.52 -0.51 -32.37
CA ASP A 222 -6.69 -0.82 -33.53
C ASP A 222 -6.64 -2.35 -33.68
N THR A 223 -7.16 -2.92 -34.76
CA THR A 223 -7.18 -4.37 -34.97
C THR A 223 -6.07 -4.87 -35.89
N LYS A 224 -5.13 -3.99 -36.27
CA LYS A 224 -3.99 -4.39 -37.09
C LYS A 224 -2.93 -5.08 -36.23
N ASP A 225 -2.08 -5.87 -36.87
CA ASP A 225 -0.95 -6.51 -36.22
C ASP A 225 -0.05 -5.48 -35.51
N LYS A 226 0.45 -5.93 -34.36
CA LYS A 226 1.33 -5.18 -33.46
C LYS A 226 2.46 -6.10 -33.03
N THR A 227 3.62 -5.50 -32.76
CA THR A 227 4.78 -6.25 -32.24
C THR A 227 5.22 -5.67 -30.91
N VAL A 228 5.12 -6.46 -29.83
CA VAL A 228 5.56 -6.06 -28.48
C VAL A 228 6.51 -7.13 -27.94
N LEU A 229 7.72 -6.72 -27.56
CA LEU A 229 8.77 -7.59 -27.00
C LEU A 229 9.05 -8.84 -27.86
N GLY A 230 9.00 -8.67 -29.18
CA GLY A 230 9.24 -9.74 -30.15
C GLY A 230 8.02 -10.62 -30.47
N HIS A 231 6.87 -10.40 -29.82
CA HIS A 231 5.62 -11.10 -30.13
C HIS A 231 4.80 -10.29 -31.13
N THR A 232 4.44 -10.89 -32.27
CA THR A 232 3.64 -10.24 -33.33
C THR A 232 2.26 -10.87 -33.47
N GLY A 233 1.23 -10.05 -33.58
CA GLY A 233 -0.13 -10.46 -33.92
C GLY A 233 -1.14 -9.35 -33.64
N ASN A 234 -2.43 -9.65 -33.69
CA ASN A 234 -3.48 -8.72 -33.28
C ASN A 234 -3.56 -8.61 -31.75
N LEU A 235 -2.55 -7.98 -31.15
CA LEU A 235 -2.41 -7.86 -29.71
C LEU A 235 -3.45 -6.88 -29.11
N ASP A 236 -4.01 -7.27 -27.99
CA ASP A 236 -4.93 -6.53 -27.15
C ASP A 236 -4.38 -6.33 -25.73
N ALA A 237 -5.20 -5.82 -24.80
CA ALA A 237 -4.78 -5.63 -23.42
C ALA A 237 -4.43 -6.93 -22.68
N SER A 238 -5.09 -8.05 -23.01
CA SER A 238 -4.87 -9.32 -22.34
C SER A 238 -3.56 -9.95 -22.80
N SER A 239 -3.39 -10.15 -24.10
CA SER A 239 -2.15 -10.64 -24.70
C SER A 239 -0.94 -9.76 -24.37
N PHE A 240 -1.11 -8.43 -24.27
CA PHE A 240 -0.07 -7.54 -23.77
C PHE A 240 0.38 -7.91 -22.36
N VAL A 241 -0.54 -8.09 -21.40
CA VAL A 241 -0.20 -8.51 -20.04
C VAL A 241 0.48 -9.87 -20.02
N ASP A 242 0.00 -10.85 -20.81
CA ASP A 242 0.60 -12.18 -20.89
C ASP A 242 2.07 -12.12 -21.33
N ILE A 243 2.36 -11.31 -22.34
CA ILE A 243 3.74 -11.06 -22.82
C ILE A 243 4.61 -10.48 -21.70
N LEU A 244 4.11 -9.47 -20.97
CA LEU A 244 4.87 -8.82 -19.91
C LEU A 244 5.15 -9.76 -18.74
N VAL A 245 4.14 -10.50 -18.30
CA VAL A 245 4.25 -11.41 -17.15
C VAL A 245 5.19 -12.58 -17.47
N ALA A 246 5.19 -13.07 -18.72
CA ALA A 246 6.10 -14.11 -19.18
C ALA A 246 7.56 -13.62 -19.38
N HIS A 247 7.78 -12.30 -19.46
CA HIS A 247 9.12 -11.76 -19.69
C HIS A 247 10.04 -12.02 -18.47
N PRO A 248 11.30 -12.49 -18.66
CA PRO A 248 12.20 -12.85 -17.54
C PRO A 248 12.49 -11.73 -16.53
N ALA A 249 12.37 -10.47 -16.95
CA ALA A 249 12.51 -9.32 -16.07
C ALA A 249 11.34 -9.18 -15.07
N SER A 250 10.14 -9.67 -15.41
CA SER A 250 8.95 -9.45 -14.60
C SER A 250 8.99 -10.08 -13.20
N PRO A 251 9.26 -11.39 -13.05
CA PRO A 251 9.35 -11.99 -11.72
C PRO A 251 10.48 -11.36 -10.88
N ARG A 252 11.59 -10.96 -11.52
CA ARG A 252 12.71 -10.27 -10.85
C ARG A 252 12.29 -8.89 -10.33
N PHE A 253 11.52 -8.15 -11.13
CA PHE A 253 11.01 -6.84 -10.76
C PHE A 253 10.05 -6.92 -9.57
N ILE A 254 9.08 -7.84 -9.60
CA ILE A 254 8.11 -8.01 -8.51
C ILE A 254 8.78 -8.49 -7.22
N ALA A 255 9.69 -9.47 -7.30
CA ALA A 255 10.48 -9.91 -6.16
C ALA A 255 11.31 -8.78 -5.54
N GLY A 256 11.97 -7.96 -6.38
CA GLY A 256 12.72 -6.79 -5.94
C GLY A 256 11.84 -5.74 -5.25
N ARG A 257 10.62 -5.48 -5.76
CA ARG A 257 9.69 -4.52 -5.16
C ARG A 257 9.18 -4.97 -3.79
N LEU A 258 8.88 -6.26 -3.63
CA LEU A 258 8.47 -6.82 -2.34
C LEU A 258 9.64 -6.86 -1.34
N TRP A 259 10.84 -7.23 -1.79
CA TRP A 259 12.05 -7.15 -0.98
C TRP A 259 12.29 -5.74 -0.44
N ALA A 260 12.20 -4.73 -1.32
CA ALA A 260 12.37 -3.33 -0.95
C ALA A 260 11.35 -2.85 0.10
N ARG A 261 10.18 -3.49 0.16
CA ARG A 261 9.11 -3.15 1.12
C ARG A 261 9.22 -3.90 2.45
N LEU A 262 9.79 -5.11 2.45
CA LEU A 262 9.71 -6.04 3.57
C LEU A 262 11.05 -6.34 4.23
N VAL A 263 12.15 -6.17 3.49
CA VAL A 263 13.50 -6.53 3.94
C VAL A 263 14.39 -5.29 3.98
N SER A 264 14.87 -4.81 2.83
CA SER A 264 15.91 -3.79 2.76
C SER A 264 15.73 -2.89 1.54
N ALA A 265 16.07 -1.60 1.69
CA ALA A 265 16.17 -0.69 0.55
C ALA A 265 17.31 -1.06 -0.41
N THR A 266 18.29 -1.85 0.05
CA THR A 266 19.32 -2.44 -0.80
C THR A 266 18.73 -3.63 -1.56
N PRO A 267 18.88 -3.71 -2.89
CA PRO A 267 18.41 -4.85 -3.68
C PRO A 267 18.96 -6.19 -3.18
N PRO A 268 18.20 -7.30 -3.34
CA PRO A 268 18.68 -8.62 -2.96
C PRO A 268 19.90 -9.01 -3.81
N PRO A 269 20.89 -9.71 -3.23
CA PRO A 269 21.97 -10.35 -3.99
C PRO A 269 21.41 -11.26 -5.11
N PRO A 270 22.15 -11.49 -6.22
CA PRO A 270 21.66 -12.27 -7.34
C PRO A 270 21.20 -13.69 -7.00
N ASP A 271 21.89 -14.39 -6.09
CA ASP A 271 21.53 -15.74 -5.65
C ASP A 271 20.23 -15.75 -4.83
N VAL A 272 20.05 -14.77 -3.93
CA VAL A 272 18.80 -14.54 -3.19
C VAL A 272 17.67 -14.27 -4.17
N LEU A 273 17.85 -13.34 -5.10
CA LEU A 273 16.83 -13.01 -6.09
C LEU A 273 16.43 -14.23 -6.93
N ASN A 274 17.37 -15.09 -7.30
CA ASN A 274 17.07 -16.31 -8.03
C ASN A 274 16.22 -17.30 -7.20
N ARG A 275 16.50 -17.46 -5.90
CA ARG A 275 15.65 -18.27 -5.01
C ARG A 275 14.24 -17.70 -4.86
N LEU A 276 14.13 -16.38 -4.73
CA LEU A 276 12.84 -15.69 -4.64
C LEU A 276 12.01 -15.88 -5.92
N VAL A 277 12.64 -15.73 -7.09
CA VAL A 277 11.99 -15.96 -8.39
C VAL A 277 11.59 -17.42 -8.57
N ALA A 278 12.41 -18.37 -8.13
CA ALA A 278 12.07 -19.78 -8.18
C ALA A 278 10.84 -20.11 -7.30
N ALA A 279 10.74 -19.52 -6.11
CA ALA A 279 9.60 -19.67 -5.21
C ALA A 279 8.32 -19.01 -5.75
N TYR A 280 8.45 -17.84 -6.39
CA TYR A 280 7.35 -17.17 -7.09
C TYR A 280 6.80 -18.04 -8.23
N GLY A 281 7.70 -18.72 -8.95
CA GLY A 281 7.38 -19.77 -9.90
C GLY A 281 6.57 -19.30 -11.12
N PRO A 282 6.22 -20.24 -12.02
CA PRO A 282 5.45 -19.93 -13.23
C PRO A 282 3.98 -19.57 -12.93
N GLY A 283 3.50 -19.86 -11.72
CA GLY A 283 2.17 -19.46 -11.25
C GLY A 283 2.12 -18.05 -10.66
N HIS A 284 3.26 -17.35 -10.60
CA HIS A 284 3.39 -16.00 -10.05
C HIS A 284 2.76 -15.84 -8.65
N ASP A 285 2.99 -16.83 -7.79
CA ASP A 285 2.34 -16.94 -6.49
C ASP A 285 2.99 -15.97 -5.48
N ILE A 286 2.25 -14.91 -5.16
CA ILE A 286 2.69 -13.89 -4.21
C ILE A 286 2.83 -14.45 -2.79
N THR A 287 1.98 -15.39 -2.36
CA THR A 287 2.08 -15.99 -1.02
C THR A 287 3.33 -16.85 -0.91
N ALA A 288 3.66 -17.63 -1.95
CA ALA A 288 4.90 -18.40 -1.99
C ALA A 288 6.15 -17.50 -1.97
N LEU A 289 6.12 -16.39 -2.73
CA LEU A 289 7.20 -15.39 -2.72
C LEU A 289 7.36 -14.73 -1.34
N LEU A 290 6.27 -14.36 -0.68
CA LEU A 290 6.31 -13.79 0.68
C LEU A 290 6.93 -14.78 1.68
N ARG A 291 6.57 -16.07 1.60
CA ARG A 291 7.19 -17.12 2.42
C ARG A 291 8.68 -17.23 2.20
N ALA A 292 9.12 -17.23 0.93
CA ALA A 292 10.54 -17.27 0.60
C ALA A 292 11.29 -16.05 1.15
N ILE A 293 10.72 -14.84 1.02
CA ILE A 293 11.29 -13.61 1.58
C ILE A 293 11.50 -13.72 3.09
N ALA A 294 10.48 -14.19 3.84
CA ALA A 294 10.59 -14.35 5.29
C ALA A 294 11.60 -15.42 5.72
N SER A 295 11.94 -16.36 4.82
CA SER A 295 12.86 -17.45 5.08
C SER A 295 14.32 -17.10 4.78
N GLU A 296 14.58 -15.97 4.10
CA GLU A 296 15.95 -15.54 3.81
C GLU A 296 16.66 -15.05 5.09
N PRO A 297 17.96 -15.38 5.29
CA PRO A 297 18.71 -14.95 6.48
C PRO A 297 18.69 -13.44 6.72
N ALA A 298 18.66 -12.65 5.65
CA ALA A 298 18.55 -11.19 5.74
C ALA A 298 17.29 -10.71 6.47
N PHE A 299 16.21 -11.51 6.48
CA PHE A 299 14.98 -11.19 7.22
C PHE A 299 15.17 -11.28 8.73
N LYS A 300 16.15 -12.05 9.22
CA LYS A 300 16.50 -12.17 10.65
C LYS A 300 17.78 -11.42 11.03
N ASP A 301 18.42 -10.73 10.10
CA ASP A 301 19.63 -9.92 10.38
C ASP A 301 19.24 -8.60 11.06
N SER A 302 19.80 -8.29 12.24
CA SER A 302 19.53 -7.04 12.95
C SER A 302 19.99 -5.78 12.18
N ALA A 303 20.89 -5.92 11.21
CA ALA A 303 21.33 -4.82 10.34
C ALA A 303 20.27 -4.42 9.29
N THR A 304 19.33 -5.32 8.99
CA THR A 304 18.26 -5.09 8.02
C THR A 304 17.16 -4.21 8.63
N THR A 305 17.18 -2.91 8.30
CA THR A 305 16.23 -1.94 8.83
C THR A 305 15.44 -1.24 7.73
N LEU A 306 14.19 -0.85 8.01
CA LEU A 306 13.40 0.01 7.14
C LEU A 306 12.69 1.08 7.96
N VAL A 307 12.63 2.27 7.38
CA VAL A 307 11.83 3.38 7.90
C VAL A 307 10.35 3.08 7.67
N LYS A 308 9.55 3.04 8.75
CA LYS A 308 8.09 2.88 8.67
C LYS A 308 7.51 4.04 7.86
N GLN A 309 6.68 3.71 6.87
CA GLN A 309 5.96 4.73 6.13
C GLN A 309 4.93 5.41 7.05
N PRO A 310 4.55 6.68 6.83
CA PRO A 310 3.65 7.39 7.75
C PRO A 310 2.32 6.69 8.03
N VAL A 311 1.70 6.04 7.03
CA VAL A 311 0.48 5.25 7.23
C VAL A 311 0.76 4.00 8.06
N GLU A 312 1.85 3.28 7.79
CA GLU A 312 2.26 2.10 8.57
C GLU A 312 2.53 2.45 10.03
N TRP A 313 3.24 3.57 10.26
CA TRP A 313 3.51 4.14 11.59
C TRP A 313 2.22 4.49 12.33
N LEU A 314 1.30 5.20 11.67
CA LEU A 314 0.04 5.62 12.29
C LEU A 314 -0.82 4.41 12.64
N VAL A 315 -1.00 3.48 11.70
CA VAL A 315 -1.80 2.28 11.92
C VAL A 315 -1.21 1.44 13.04
N GLY A 316 0.11 1.27 13.08
CA GLY A 316 0.75 0.55 14.19
C GLY A 316 0.52 1.20 15.53
N LEU A 317 0.55 2.53 15.60
CA LEU A 317 0.29 3.25 16.84
C LEU A 317 -1.19 3.11 17.26
N LEU A 318 -2.12 3.21 16.31
CA LEU A 318 -3.56 2.96 16.56
C LEU A 318 -3.78 1.53 17.07
N ARG A 319 -3.16 0.53 16.44
CA ARG A 319 -3.26 -0.88 16.84
C ARG A 319 -2.70 -1.10 18.24
N GLY A 320 -1.50 -0.61 18.54
CA GLY A 320 -0.88 -0.72 19.86
C GLY A 320 -1.70 -0.04 20.96
N LEU A 321 -2.33 1.11 20.66
CA LEU A 321 -3.21 1.82 21.60
C LEU A 321 -4.63 1.24 21.68
N GLY A 322 -4.98 0.25 20.85
CA GLY A 322 -6.34 -0.29 20.78
C GLY A 322 -7.37 0.73 20.28
N LEU A 323 -6.95 1.68 19.44
CA LEU A 323 -7.78 2.76 18.91
C LEU A 323 -8.21 2.49 17.48
N ARG A 324 -9.42 2.94 17.15
CA ARG A 324 -9.98 2.97 15.81
C ARG A 324 -10.30 4.40 15.40
N PRO A 325 -9.86 4.88 14.22
CA PRO A 325 -10.22 6.20 13.70
C PRO A 325 -11.70 6.52 13.82
N SER A 326 -12.58 5.57 13.49
CA SER A 326 -14.05 5.74 13.55
C SER A 326 -14.59 6.07 14.95
N GLN A 327 -13.90 5.63 16.00
CA GLN A 327 -14.28 5.81 17.41
C GLN A 327 -13.75 7.11 18.03
N LEU A 328 -12.85 7.81 17.35
CA LEU A 328 -12.30 9.07 17.83
C LEU A 328 -13.32 10.22 17.65
N PRO A 329 -13.26 11.28 18.49
CA PRO A 329 -14.01 12.50 18.22
C PRO A 329 -13.66 13.09 16.84
N GLU A 330 -14.64 13.64 16.13
CA GLU A 330 -14.47 14.16 14.75
C GLU A 330 -13.29 15.15 14.63
N LYS A 331 -13.15 16.07 15.60
CA LYS A 331 -12.03 17.02 15.66
C LYS A 331 -10.67 16.30 15.73
N THR A 332 -10.59 15.18 16.45
CA THR A 332 -9.38 14.36 16.57
C THR A 332 -9.10 13.64 15.25
N LYS A 333 -10.12 13.04 14.61
CA LYS A 333 -9.97 12.40 13.28
C LYS A 333 -9.38 13.35 12.24
N LEU A 334 -9.92 14.55 12.15
CA LEU A 334 -9.44 15.59 11.21
C LEU A 334 -7.98 15.98 11.48
N ARG A 335 -7.57 16.06 12.74
CA ARG A 335 -6.19 16.38 13.13
C ARG A 335 -5.22 15.22 12.85
N VAL A 336 -5.65 13.97 13.05
CA VAL A 336 -4.87 12.78 12.68
C VAL A 336 -4.63 12.74 11.16
N LEU A 337 -5.67 13.00 10.35
CA LEU A 337 -5.51 13.11 8.89
C LEU A 337 -4.62 14.30 8.48
N ALA A 338 -4.67 15.42 9.21
CA ALA A 338 -3.74 16.53 8.99
C ALA A 338 -2.30 16.14 9.34
N GLY A 339 -2.08 15.31 10.36
CA GLY A 339 -0.79 14.73 10.71
C GLY A 339 -0.21 13.88 9.59
N LEU A 340 -1.01 12.95 9.03
CA LEU A 340 -0.64 12.17 7.83
C LEU A 340 -0.25 13.06 6.64
N ARG A 341 -1.03 14.12 6.40
CA ARG A 341 -0.70 15.11 5.37
C ARG A 341 0.64 15.79 5.64
N GLY A 342 0.90 16.19 6.88
CA GLY A 342 2.17 16.78 7.31
C GLY A 342 3.36 15.84 7.17
N MET A 343 3.14 14.53 7.23
CA MET A 343 4.14 13.50 6.96
C MET A 343 4.24 13.11 5.47
N GLY A 344 3.35 13.61 4.61
CA GLY A 344 3.41 13.43 3.16
C GLY A 344 2.74 12.17 2.61
N GLN A 345 1.93 11.45 3.40
CA GLN A 345 1.29 10.22 2.94
C GLN A 345 -0.16 10.10 3.40
N ILE A 346 -1.10 10.12 2.46
CA ILE A 346 -2.54 9.96 2.72
C ILE A 346 -3.06 8.85 1.80
N PRO A 347 -3.83 7.88 2.30
CA PRO A 347 -4.44 6.84 1.45
C PRO A 347 -5.19 7.43 0.24
N PHE A 348 -5.19 6.71 -0.88
CA PHE A 348 -5.77 7.12 -2.16
C PHE A 348 -5.16 8.37 -2.84
N LEU A 349 -4.09 8.94 -2.28
CA LEU A 349 -3.45 10.16 -2.79
C LEU A 349 -1.94 10.01 -3.04
N PRO A 350 -1.48 9.02 -3.82
CA PRO A 350 -0.10 9.01 -4.29
C PRO A 350 0.21 10.29 -5.08
N PRO A 351 1.43 10.86 -4.94
CA PRO A 351 1.81 12.10 -5.60
C PRO A 351 2.15 11.92 -7.08
N SER A 352 2.52 10.71 -7.52
CA SER A 352 2.85 10.39 -8.92
C SER A 352 2.49 8.94 -9.27
N VAL A 353 2.64 8.57 -10.55
CA VAL A 353 2.48 7.19 -11.05
C VAL A 353 3.50 6.22 -10.45
N GLY A 354 4.67 6.71 -10.01
CA GLY A 354 5.65 5.92 -9.26
C GLY A 354 5.28 5.69 -7.79
N GLY A 355 4.16 6.24 -7.32
CA GLY A 355 3.72 6.10 -5.92
C GLY A 355 4.33 7.13 -4.99
N TRP A 356 4.53 6.75 -3.73
CA TRP A 356 5.16 7.59 -2.71
C TRP A 356 6.67 7.40 -2.66
N PRO A 357 7.43 8.39 -2.15
CA PRO A 357 8.82 8.21 -1.76
C PRO A 357 9.02 7.02 -0.82
N SER A 358 10.27 6.56 -0.68
CA SER A 358 10.60 5.41 0.15
C SER A 358 11.84 5.67 1.02
N ALA A 359 12.16 4.73 1.90
CA ALA A 359 13.33 4.78 2.78
C ALA A 359 13.42 6.08 3.60
N ALA A 360 14.58 6.73 3.62
CA ALA A 360 14.89 7.88 4.48
C ALA A 360 14.10 9.16 4.13
N SER A 361 13.37 9.22 3.00
CA SER A 361 12.55 10.39 2.64
C SER A 361 11.49 10.75 3.68
N TRP A 362 11.14 9.81 4.58
CA TRP A 362 10.18 10.02 5.67
C TRP A 362 10.80 10.62 6.95
N LEU A 363 12.12 10.81 7.00
CA LEU A 363 12.87 11.27 8.18
C LEU A 363 13.18 12.77 8.12
N THR A 364 12.20 13.58 7.73
CA THR A 364 12.34 15.05 7.74
C THR A 364 11.97 15.65 9.10
N THR A 365 12.52 16.83 9.42
CA THR A 365 12.16 17.58 10.64
C THR A 365 10.66 17.85 10.73
N ALA A 366 10.02 18.22 9.60
CA ALA A 366 8.59 18.46 9.52
C ALA A 366 7.78 17.18 9.81
N ALA A 367 8.19 16.04 9.24
CA ALA A 367 7.55 14.76 9.52
C ALA A 367 7.75 14.32 10.98
N GLY A 368 8.92 14.58 11.58
CA GLY A 368 9.17 14.33 13.01
C GLY A 368 8.22 15.12 13.93
N LEU A 369 8.05 16.42 13.68
CA LEU A 369 7.11 17.25 14.44
C LEU A 369 5.66 16.76 14.28
N ALA A 370 5.26 16.45 13.04
CA ALA A 370 3.92 15.92 12.76
C ALA A 370 3.67 14.57 13.47
N ARG A 371 4.67 13.68 13.56
CA ARG A 371 4.59 12.42 14.32
C ARG A 371 4.34 12.67 15.80
N VAL A 372 5.16 13.49 16.46
CA VAL A 372 5.01 13.78 17.91
C VAL A 372 3.62 14.37 18.21
N GLN A 373 3.18 15.35 17.42
CA GLN A 373 1.87 15.98 17.59
C GLN A 373 0.72 14.99 17.38
N THR A 374 0.83 14.12 16.38
CA THR A 374 -0.18 13.08 16.11
C THR A 374 -0.19 12.02 17.21
N ALA A 375 0.99 11.60 17.69
CA ALA A 375 1.11 10.62 18.75
C ALA A 375 0.48 11.12 20.05
N ARG A 376 0.72 12.38 20.44
CA ARG A 376 0.08 13.01 21.60
C ARG A 376 -1.45 12.99 21.50
N LEU A 377 -2.00 13.25 20.31
CA LEU A 377 -3.45 13.22 20.12
C LEU A 377 -4.03 11.82 20.35
N LEU A 378 -3.31 10.78 19.93
CA LEU A 378 -3.75 9.41 20.07
C LEU A 378 -3.55 8.89 21.50
N THR A 379 -2.43 9.19 22.14
CA THR A 379 -2.21 8.79 23.54
C THR A 379 -3.22 9.46 24.46
N GLU A 380 -3.58 10.72 24.20
CA GLU A 380 -4.66 11.40 24.95
C GLU A 380 -6.03 10.72 24.79
N ALA A 381 -6.35 10.26 23.59
CA ALA A 381 -7.59 9.54 23.31
C ALA A 381 -7.57 8.06 23.77
N SER A 382 -6.42 7.56 24.22
CA SER A 382 -6.23 6.16 24.64
C SER A 382 -6.44 5.96 26.14
N LYS A 383 -6.43 4.68 26.56
CA LYS A 383 -6.46 4.26 27.96
C LYS A 383 -5.06 3.95 28.53
N VAL A 384 -4.02 4.51 27.94
CA VAL A 384 -2.64 4.37 28.44
C VAL A 384 -2.58 4.87 29.90
N PRO A 385 -2.06 4.07 30.86
CA PRO A 385 -1.93 4.50 32.25
C PRO A 385 -0.93 5.65 32.42
N ASP A 386 -1.20 6.57 33.35
CA ASP A 386 -0.30 7.69 33.65
C ASP A 386 1.04 7.24 34.27
N GLY A 387 1.10 6.05 34.85
CA GLY A 387 2.32 5.42 35.38
C GLY A 387 3.14 4.63 34.35
N THR A 388 2.87 4.78 33.04
CA THR A 388 3.61 4.06 32.00
C THR A 388 5.07 4.51 31.96
N ASP A 389 5.99 3.59 32.22
CA ASP A 389 7.43 3.80 32.11
C ASP A 389 7.96 3.46 30.70
N ALA A 390 9.28 3.62 30.49
CA ALA A 390 9.91 3.33 29.22
C ALA A 390 9.76 1.85 28.79
N ASP A 391 9.88 0.90 29.71
CA ASP A 391 9.81 -0.53 29.36
C ASP A 391 8.37 -0.97 29.05
N ALA A 392 7.38 -0.40 29.75
CA ALA A 392 5.97 -0.54 29.42
C ALA A 392 5.63 0.07 28.05
N ALA A 393 6.18 1.24 27.73
CA ALA A 393 6.04 1.83 26.40
C ALA A 393 6.70 0.98 25.30
N ALA A 394 7.85 0.35 25.58
CA ALA A 394 8.50 -0.59 24.66
C ALA A 394 7.60 -1.80 24.34
N ARG A 395 7.01 -2.41 25.38
CA ARG A 395 6.06 -3.52 25.21
C ARG A 395 4.81 -3.10 24.43
N LEU A 396 4.26 -1.92 24.72
CA LEU A 396 3.08 -1.38 24.05
C LEU A 396 3.33 -1.11 22.55
N LEU A 397 4.51 -0.55 22.22
CA LEU A 397 4.87 -0.14 20.87
C LEU A 397 5.58 -1.24 20.07
N GLY A 398 5.86 -2.40 20.68
CA GLY A 398 6.66 -3.45 20.05
C GLY A 398 8.06 -2.94 19.71
N VAL A 399 8.78 -2.45 20.71
CA VAL A 399 10.21 -2.10 20.60
C VAL A 399 11.00 -3.00 21.55
N ASP A 400 12.00 -3.71 21.04
CA ASP A 400 12.78 -4.66 21.86
C ASP A 400 13.60 -3.95 22.93
N LYS A 401 14.28 -2.86 22.55
CA LYS A 401 15.17 -2.13 23.44
C LYS A 401 15.29 -0.68 23.00
N TRP A 402 15.17 0.23 23.97
CA TRP A 402 15.59 1.63 23.79
C TRP A 402 17.10 1.76 23.91
N SER A 403 17.71 2.51 23.00
CA SER A 403 19.08 3.01 23.15
C SER A 403 19.20 3.89 24.39
N ASP A 404 20.42 4.05 24.92
CA ASP A 404 20.69 4.88 26.09
C ASP A 404 20.27 6.34 25.85
N ARG A 405 20.46 6.82 24.61
CA ARG A 405 20.00 8.15 24.18
C ARG A 405 18.48 8.28 24.28
N THR A 406 17.73 7.31 23.74
CA THR A 406 16.26 7.33 23.79
C THR A 406 15.78 7.18 25.24
N ARG A 407 16.39 6.29 26.04
CA ARG A 407 16.09 6.13 27.47
C ARG A 407 16.28 7.43 28.26
N ALA A 408 17.39 8.13 28.04
CA ALA A 408 17.66 9.42 28.70
C ALA A 408 16.66 10.52 28.28
N ALA A 409 16.11 10.47 27.07
CA ALA A 409 15.05 11.37 26.64
C ALA A 409 13.70 11.01 27.27
N LEU A 410 13.35 9.71 27.31
CA LEU A 410 12.11 9.22 27.92
C LEU A 410 12.06 9.46 29.43
N ALA A 411 13.20 9.45 30.13
CA ALA A 411 13.27 9.76 31.56
C ALA A 411 12.85 11.20 31.92
N LYS A 412 12.73 12.10 30.92
CA LYS A 412 12.35 13.51 31.11
C LYS A 412 10.84 13.76 30.91
N VAL A 413 10.08 12.73 30.57
CA VAL A 413 8.65 12.80 30.30
C VAL A 413 7.95 11.65 31.04
N SER A 414 6.65 11.77 31.30
CA SER A 414 5.88 10.76 32.03
C SER A 414 4.50 10.55 31.43
N GLY A 415 3.85 9.45 31.82
CA GLY A 415 2.49 9.11 31.41
C GLY A 415 2.28 9.07 29.90
N LYS A 416 1.17 9.65 29.45
CA LYS A 416 0.79 9.66 28.03
C LYS A 416 1.78 10.38 27.12
N ASP A 417 2.49 11.38 27.64
CA ASP A 417 3.51 12.11 26.90
C ASP A 417 4.76 11.25 26.68
N LEU A 418 5.10 10.37 27.63
CA LEU A 418 6.17 9.39 27.46
C LEU A 418 5.89 8.48 26.26
N VAL A 419 4.68 7.92 26.17
CA VAL A 419 4.31 7.05 25.04
C VAL A 419 4.30 7.82 23.71
N ALA A 420 3.86 9.08 23.72
CA ALA A 420 3.85 9.91 22.52
C ALA A 420 5.27 10.21 22.00
N VAL A 421 6.22 10.49 22.91
CA VAL A 421 7.63 10.68 22.57
C VAL A 421 8.27 9.36 22.13
N ALA A 422 7.96 8.25 22.82
CA ALA A 422 8.44 6.92 22.45
C ALA A 422 7.99 6.52 21.03
N ALA A 423 6.75 6.83 20.67
CA ALA A 423 6.22 6.60 19.31
C ALA A 423 6.87 7.48 18.23
N ALA A 424 7.68 8.48 18.59
CA ALA A 424 8.45 9.28 17.65
C ALA A 424 9.96 8.98 17.69
N SER A 425 10.38 8.01 18.52
CA SER A 425 11.78 7.61 18.66
C SER A 425 12.31 6.90 17.40
N PRO A 426 13.64 6.92 17.18
CA PRO A 426 14.25 6.14 16.10
C PRO A 426 13.87 4.66 16.12
N GLU A 427 13.81 4.04 17.30
CA GLU A 427 13.55 2.61 17.45
C GLU A 427 12.12 2.19 17.08
N TYR A 428 11.16 3.11 17.15
CA TYR A 428 9.80 2.85 16.66
C TYR A 428 9.60 3.26 15.19
N VAL A 429 10.23 4.38 14.76
CA VAL A 429 10.09 4.91 13.40
C VAL A 429 10.91 4.10 12.39
N VAL A 430 12.04 3.55 12.81
CA VAL A 430 12.85 2.62 12.03
C VAL A 430 12.60 1.23 12.59
N SER A 431 11.78 0.46 11.88
CA SER A 431 11.59 -0.95 12.21
C SER A 431 12.90 -1.65 11.87
N GLY A 432 13.57 -2.14 12.91
CA GLY A 432 14.69 -3.07 12.78
C GLY A 432 14.27 -4.48 13.11
#